data_AF-A0AAW9IT09-F1
#
_entry.id   AF-A0AAW9IT09-F1
#
_cell.length_a   1.000
_cell.length_b   1.000
_cell.length_c   1.000
_cell.angle_alpha   90.00
_cell.angle_beta   90.00
_cell.angle_gamma   90.00
#
_symmetry.space_group_name_H-M   'P 1'
#
loop_
_entity.id
_entity.type
_entity.pdbx_description
1 polymer ?
#
loop_
_entity_poly.entity_id
_entity_poly.type
_entity_poly.pdbx_seq_one_letter_code
_entity_poly.pdbx_strand_id
1 'polypeptide(L)'
;CGDKILKVIIETCLLTEDEKIELCNCVTKAGADFIKTSTGFSTGGATIEDIELFRKNVGKDVKIKAAGGVKSIEKAEEFIDKGASRLGTSSIIKIMNNEEVKGY
;
A
#
# COMPACT_ATOMS: atom_id res chain seq x y z
N CYS A 1 -10.91 14.35 -6.19
CA CYS A 1 -10.06 15.53 -5.87
C CYS A 1 -9.97 16.39 -7.14
N GLY A 2 -11.13 16.86 -7.64
CA GLY A 2 -11.21 17.42 -9.00
C GLY A 2 -10.61 16.46 -10.03
N ASP A 3 -9.67 16.97 -10.82
CA ASP A 3 -8.89 16.28 -11.84
C ASP A 3 -7.62 15.58 -11.29
N LYS A 4 -7.34 15.67 -9.98
CA LYS A 4 -6.12 15.12 -9.37
C LYS A 4 -6.36 13.73 -8.77
N ILE A 5 -5.33 12.89 -8.89
CA ILE A 5 -5.30 11.54 -8.29
C ILE A 5 -5.20 11.65 -6.76
N LEU A 6 -6.25 11.20 -6.06
CA LEU A 6 -6.31 11.06 -4.61
C LEU A 6 -5.86 9.67 -4.17
N LYS A 7 -5.04 9.62 -3.12
CA LYS A 7 -4.62 8.36 -2.48
C LYS A 7 -4.92 8.47 -0.99
N VAL A 8 -5.73 7.56 -0.47
CA VAL A 8 -6.13 7.55 0.95
C VAL A 8 -5.26 6.54 1.69
N ILE A 9 -4.48 7.01 2.66
CA ILE A 9 -3.68 6.16 3.54
C ILE A 9 -4.57 5.74 4.71
N ILE A 10 -4.68 4.44 4.97
CA ILE A 10 -5.50 3.95 6.10
C ILE A 10 -4.69 3.54 7.33
N GLU A 11 -3.36 3.44 7.20
CA GLU A 11 -2.43 3.05 8.26
C GLU A 11 -2.73 1.66 8.84
N THR A 12 -2.55 0.63 7.99
CA THR A 12 -2.97 -0.75 8.26
C THR A 12 -2.42 -1.36 9.56
N CYS A 13 -1.27 -0.91 10.05
CA CYS A 13 -0.66 -1.45 11.27
C CYS A 13 -1.40 -1.08 12.57
N LEU A 14 -2.38 -0.18 12.50
CA LEU A 14 -3.20 0.24 13.65
C LEU A 14 -4.63 -0.31 13.61
N LEU A 15 -4.94 -1.13 12.59
CA LEU A 15 -6.30 -1.55 12.30
C LEU A 15 -6.43 -3.07 12.40
N THR A 16 -7.58 -3.50 12.90
CA THR A 16 -8.05 -4.87 12.79
C THR A 16 -8.42 -5.22 11.35
N GLU A 17 -8.61 -6.51 11.07
CA GLU A 17 -9.03 -6.97 9.74
C GLU A 17 -10.39 -6.37 9.32
N ASP A 18 -11.37 -6.39 10.23
CA ASP A 18 -12.71 -5.84 9.99
C ASP A 18 -12.68 -4.34 9.70
N GLU A 19 -11.86 -3.57 10.43
CA GLU A 19 -11.69 -2.13 10.16
C GLU A 19 -11.04 -1.87 8.80
N LYS A 20 -10.08 -2.70 8.37
CA LYS A 20 -9.48 -2.59 7.03
C LYS A 20 -10.52 -2.85 5.93
N ILE A 21 -11.39 -3.85 6.11
CA ILE A 21 -12.46 -4.16 5.17
C ILE A 21 -13.44 -2.97 5.08
N GLU A 22 -13.87 -2.43 6.22
CA GLU A 22 -14.79 -1.28 6.19
C GLU A 22 -14.15 -0.04 5.58
N LEU A 23 -12.87 0.20 5.81
CA LEU A 23 -12.16 1.30 5.15
C LEU A 23 -11.98 1.08 3.64
N CYS A 24 -11.85 -0.17 3.16
CA CYS A 24 -11.93 -0.45 1.72
C CYS A 24 -13.28 0.01 1.13
N ASN A 25 -14.38 -0.26 1.84
CA ASN A 25 -15.71 0.19 1.44
C ASN A 25 -15.81 1.73 1.45
N CYS A 26 -15.33 2.38 2.51
CA CYS A 26 -15.34 3.84 2.64
C CYS A 26 -14.53 4.52 1.54
N VAL A 27 -13.30 4.06 1.28
CA VAL A 27 -12.43 4.61 0.23
C VAL A 27 -13.06 4.46 -1.15
N THR A 28 -13.69 3.30 -1.40
CA THR A 28 -14.43 3.04 -2.64
C THR A 28 -15.62 3.97 -2.80
N LYS A 29 -16.48 4.08 -1.79
CA LYS A 29 -17.67 4.94 -1.80
C LYS A 29 -17.30 6.42 -1.95
N ALA A 30 -16.18 6.83 -1.37
CA ALA A 30 -15.67 8.20 -1.49
C ALA A 30 -15.11 8.53 -2.89
N GLY A 31 -14.94 7.54 -3.77
CA GLY A 31 -14.44 7.74 -5.13
C GLY A 31 -12.96 8.12 -5.17
N ALA A 32 -12.14 7.62 -4.24
CA ALA A 32 -10.69 7.81 -4.30
C ALA A 32 -10.05 6.90 -5.35
N ASP A 33 -8.99 7.38 -6.00
CA ASP A 33 -8.28 6.61 -7.04
C ASP A 33 -7.42 5.48 -6.46
N PHE A 34 -6.90 5.67 -5.23
CA PHE A 34 -6.08 4.68 -4.55
C PHE A 34 -6.42 4.54 -3.07
N ILE A 35 -6.35 3.30 -2.60
CA ILE A 35 -6.07 2.98 -1.20
C ILE A 35 -4.56 2.79 -1.02
N LYS A 36 -3.99 3.27 0.08
CA LYS A 36 -2.57 3.13 0.44
C LYS A 36 -2.47 2.49 1.83
N THR A 37 -1.55 1.53 1.98
CA THR A 37 -1.36 0.79 3.23
C THR A 37 -0.91 1.71 4.38
N SER A 38 0.29 2.28 4.29
CA SER A 38 0.97 2.83 5.47
C SER A 38 1.67 4.14 5.18
N THR A 39 1.80 5.00 6.19
CA THR A 39 2.56 6.27 6.07
C THR A 39 4.07 6.02 5.99
N GLY A 40 4.55 4.98 6.69
CA GLY A 40 5.96 4.74 6.96
C GLY A 40 6.47 5.33 8.28
N PHE A 41 5.59 5.93 9.09
CA PHE A 41 5.94 6.60 10.36
C PHE A 41 5.36 5.92 11.60
N SER A 42 4.61 4.83 11.42
CA SER A 42 3.97 4.08 12.49
C SER A 42 4.71 2.76 12.77
N THR A 43 4.06 1.84 13.47
CA THR A 43 4.64 0.58 13.97
C THR A 43 4.85 -0.49 12.89
N GLY A 44 4.29 -0.31 11.68
CA GLY A 44 4.41 -1.28 10.59
C GLY A 44 4.20 -0.67 9.20
N GLY A 45 4.66 -1.41 8.18
CA GLY A 45 4.50 -1.07 6.77
C GLY A 45 3.46 -1.96 6.07
N ALA A 46 3.53 -2.04 4.74
CA ALA A 46 2.69 -2.93 3.95
C ALA A 46 3.02 -4.40 4.24
N THR A 47 1.99 -5.24 4.33
CA THR A 47 2.13 -6.71 4.33
C THR A 47 1.43 -7.33 3.12
N ILE A 48 1.72 -8.59 2.81
CA ILE A 48 1.10 -9.27 1.66
C ILE A 48 -0.39 -9.51 1.92
N GLU A 49 -0.71 -9.84 3.17
CA GLU A 49 -2.06 -10.03 3.67
C GLU A 49 -2.90 -8.76 3.50
N ASP A 50 -2.33 -7.58 3.77
CA ASP A 50 -3.00 -6.30 3.53
C ASP A 50 -3.32 -6.08 2.04
N ILE A 51 -2.40 -6.41 1.13
CA ILE A 51 -2.63 -6.24 -0.31
C ILE A 51 -3.69 -7.21 -0.82
N GLU A 52 -3.65 -8.47 -0.39
CA GLU A 52 -4.68 -9.46 -0.75
C GLU A 52 -6.05 -9.07 -0.20
N LEU A 53 -6.12 -8.59 1.04
CA LEU A 53 -7.35 -8.09 1.65
C LEU A 53 -7.89 -6.91 0.85
N PHE A 54 -7.06 -5.92 0.52
CA PHE A 54 -7.50 -4.81 -0.30
C PHE A 54 -7.99 -5.28 -1.65
N ARG A 55 -7.26 -6.17 -2.33
CA ARG A 55 -7.61 -6.67 -3.66
C ARG A 55 -8.98 -7.34 -3.71
N LYS A 56 -9.38 -7.99 -2.61
CA LYS A 56 -10.69 -8.63 -2.44
C LYS A 56 -11.82 -7.64 -2.14
N ASN A 57 -11.53 -6.53 -1.45
CA ASN A 57 -12.55 -5.68 -0.84
C ASN A 57 -12.69 -4.27 -1.45
N VAL A 58 -11.66 -3.73 -2.12
CA VAL A 58 -11.80 -2.42 -2.78
C VAL A 58 -12.61 -2.53 -4.08
N GLY A 59 -13.32 -1.46 -4.42
CA GLY A 59 -14.04 -1.38 -5.68
C GLY A 59 -13.12 -1.49 -6.89
N LYS A 60 -13.66 -1.99 -8.00
CA LYS A 60 -12.93 -2.29 -9.24
C LYS A 60 -12.06 -1.14 -9.78
N ASP A 61 -12.44 0.10 -9.50
CA ASP A 61 -11.78 1.31 -10.01
C ASP A 61 -10.74 1.87 -9.03
N VAL A 62 -10.67 1.33 -7.80
CA VAL A 62 -9.71 1.74 -6.77
C VAL A 62 -8.43 0.91 -6.90
N LYS A 63 -7.31 1.58 -7.09
CA LYS A 63 -5.98 0.95 -7.19
C LYS A 63 -5.33 0.83 -5.81
N ILE A 64 -4.37 -0.10 -5.70
CA ILE A 64 -3.68 -0.35 -4.43
C ILE A 64 -2.26 0.23 -4.49
N LYS A 65 -1.86 0.99 -3.46
CA LYS A 65 -0.49 1.42 -3.25
C LYS A 65 0.11 0.77 -2.01
N ALA A 66 1.03 -0.18 -2.19
CA ALA A 66 1.83 -0.75 -1.10
C ALA A 66 2.92 0.25 -0.70
N ALA A 67 3.02 0.59 0.57
CA ALA A 67 4.00 1.54 1.08
C ALA A 67 4.44 1.22 2.51
N GLY A 68 5.68 1.57 2.84
CA GLY A 68 6.33 1.27 4.12
C GLY A 68 7.07 -0.07 4.04
N GLY A 69 8.39 -0.05 4.22
CA GLY A 69 9.21 -1.26 4.33
C GLY A 69 9.52 -2.02 3.02
N VAL A 70 9.27 -1.48 1.83
CA VAL A 70 9.64 -2.15 0.55
C VAL A 70 11.15 -1.99 0.31
N LYS A 71 11.93 -2.99 0.75
CA LYS A 71 13.40 -2.96 0.82
C LYS A 71 14.13 -4.01 -0.02
N SER A 72 13.42 -4.79 -0.82
CA SER A 72 14.03 -5.70 -1.80
C SER A 72 13.22 -5.76 -3.09
N ILE A 73 13.83 -6.23 -4.18
CA ILE A 73 13.13 -6.40 -5.46
C ILE A 73 12.09 -7.51 -5.34
N GLU A 74 12.44 -8.61 -4.66
CA GLU A 74 11.53 -9.75 -4.47
C GLU A 74 10.27 -9.30 -3.74
N LYS A 75 10.40 -8.46 -2.71
CA LYS A 75 9.23 -7.94 -1.99
C LYS A 75 8.41 -6.97 -2.84
N ALA A 76 9.07 -6.19 -3.69
CA ALA A 76 8.41 -5.31 -4.63
C ALA A 76 7.59 -6.09 -5.67
N GLU A 77 8.17 -7.15 -6.23
CA GLU A 77 7.51 -8.07 -7.16
C GLU A 77 6.32 -8.77 -6.51
N GLU A 78 6.52 -9.30 -5.30
CA GLU A 78 5.46 -9.98 -4.55
C GLU A 78 4.25 -9.06 -4.32
N PHE A 79 4.47 -7.79 -3.96
CA PHE A 79 3.36 -6.83 -3.84
C PHE A 79 2.63 -6.59 -5.16
N ILE A 80 3.35 -6.50 -6.27
CA ILE A 80 2.75 -6.28 -7.59
C ILE A 80 1.89 -7.48 -7.99
N ASP A 81 2.43 -8.70 -7.84
CA ASP A 81 1.75 -9.94 -8.18
C ASP A 81 0.46 -10.13 -7.37
N LYS A 82 0.46 -9.69 -6.11
CA LYS A 82 -0.70 -9.76 -5.22
C LYS A 82 -1.74 -8.66 -5.45
N GLY A 83 -1.42 -7.66 -6.28
CA GLY A 83 -2.37 -6.67 -6.78
C GLY A 83 -2.03 -5.21 -6.50
N ALA A 84 -0.86 -4.90 -5.95
CA ALA A 84 -0.42 -3.52 -5.81
C ALA A 84 -0.15 -2.91 -7.20
N SER A 85 -0.86 -1.83 -7.53
CA SER A 85 -0.64 -1.08 -8.78
C SER A 85 0.48 -0.04 -8.66
N ARG A 86 0.93 0.26 -7.43
CA ARG A 86 2.00 1.22 -7.17
C ARG A 86 2.76 0.86 -5.90
N LEU A 87 4.08 1.04 -5.93
CA LEU A 87 4.92 0.92 -4.76
C LEU A 87 5.32 2.30 -4.22
N GLY A 88 5.35 2.47 -2.91
CA GLY A 88 5.86 3.63 -2.20
C GLY A 88 7.10 3.27 -1.39
N THR A 89 8.28 3.62 -1.91
CA THR A 89 9.58 3.35 -1.28
C THR A 89 10.59 4.42 -1.63
N SER A 90 11.48 4.74 -0.70
CA SER A 90 12.65 5.59 -0.88
C SER A 90 13.92 4.79 -1.21
N SER A 91 13.83 3.46 -1.15
CA SER A 91 14.99 2.57 -1.19
C SER A 91 15.23 1.94 -2.56
N ILE A 92 14.33 2.09 -3.53
CA ILE A 92 14.39 1.34 -4.79
C ILE A 92 15.70 1.52 -5.56
N ILE A 93 16.22 2.76 -5.63
CA ILE A 93 17.49 3.03 -6.31
C ILE A 93 18.65 2.34 -5.60
N LYS A 94 18.69 2.39 -4.27
CA LYS A 94 19.73 1.73 -3.46
C LYS A 94 19.70 0.21 -3.66
N ILE A 95 18.50 -0.37 -3.65
CA ILE A 95 18.29 -1.81 -3.87
C ILE A 95 18.81 -2.20 -5.26
N MET A 96 18.46 -1.44 -6.31
CA MET A 96 18.93 -1.71 -7.67
C MET A 96 20.45 -1.60 -7.81
N ASN A 97 21.10 -0.76 -7.00
CA ASN A 97 22.55 -0.58 -6.97
C ASN A 97 23.28 -1.54 -6.01
N ASN A 98 22.58 -2.48 -5.36
CA ASN A 98 23.11 -3.34 -4.30
C ASN A 98 23.72 -2.56 -3.11
N GLU A 99 23.18 -1.38 -2.81
CA GLU A 99 23.58 -0.57 -1.67
C GLU A 99 22.80 -0.96 -0.39
N GLU A 100 23.45 -0.81 0.76
CA GLU A 100 22.82 -1.09 2.06
C GLU A 100 21.67 -0.11 2.36
N VAL A 101 20.49 -0.65 2.66
CA VAL A 101 19.30 0.13 3.04
C VAL A 101 19.21 0.25 4.56
N LYS A 102 19.59 1.40 5.11
CA LYS A 102 19.48 1.73 6.54
C LYS A 102 18.16 2.44 6.87
N GLY A 103 17.59 2.16 8.05
CA GLY A 103 16.32 2.75 8.53
C GLY A 103 15.09 1.89 8.25
N TYR A 104 13.89 2.33 8.68
CA TYR A 104 12.57 1.73 8.41
C TYR A 104 11.73 2.60 7.48
#